data_AF-A0AB34GKH3-F1
#
_entry.id   AF-A0AB34GKH3-F1
#
_cell.length_a   1.000
_cell.length_b   1.000
_cell.length_c   1.000
_cell.angle_alpha   90.00
_cell.angle_beta   90.00
_cell.angle_gamma   90.00
#
_symmetry.space_group_name_H-M   'P 1'
#
loop_
_entity.id
_entity.type
_entity.pdbx_description
1 polymer ?
#
loop_
_entity_poly.entity_id
_entity_poly.type
_entity_poly.pdbx_seq_one_letter_code
_entity_poly.pdbx_strand_id
1 'polypeptide(L)'
;MEISINLFDNKQAEEKLTSLVKEAQDLASPFLQSVSVCTRAEEAFRQAHVIIFLDDHVDKEVYSLEDCIRSRATLCHLYGSLIEKNAHDSVRIIVGGKTFVNLKTSLLMRYAPNFTHNIVAVALGVEGKAKAELARKLKTTPSCE
;
A
#
# COMPACT_ATOMS: atom_id res chain seq x y z
N MET A 1 9.02 -19.51 -7.21
CA MET A 1 8.82 -18.24 -6.50
C MET A 1 7.59 -18.42 -5.64
N GLU A 2 7.75 -18.31 -4.33
CA GLU A 2 6.66 -18.49 -3.36
C GLU A 2 6.33 -17.12 -2.76
N ILE A 3 5.05 -16.82 -2.63
CA ILE A 3 4.55 -15.53 -2.13
C ILE A 3 3.77 -15.78 -0.85
N SER A 4 4.10 -15.03 0.20
CA SER A 4 3.31 -14.91 1.42
C SER A 4 2.70 -13.51 1.47
N ILE A 5 1.40 -13.43 1.70
CA ILE A 5 0.67 -12.17 1.79
C ILE A 5 0.21 -11.94 3.23
N ASN A 6 0.63 -10.84 3.83
CA ASN A 6 0.11 -10.39 5.13
C ASN A 6 -0.82 -9.20 4.88
N LEU A 7 -2.12 -9.40 5.13
CA LEU A 7 -3.14 -8.37 5.00
C LEU A 7 -3.26 -7.62 6.31
N PHE A 8 -2.96 -6.32 6.29
CA PHE A 8 -2.98 -5.47 7.48
C PHE A 8 -4.10 -4.43 7.40
N ASP A 9 -4.91 -4.35 8.45
CA ASP A 9 -5.90 -3.28 8.69
C ASP A 9 -6.24 -3.23 10.19
N ASN A 10 -7.11 -2.33 10.61
CA ASN A 10 -7.63 -2.27 11.96
C ASN A 10 -8.51 -3.48 12.31
N LYS A 11 -8.76 -3.66 13.61
CA LYS A 11 -9.54 -4.79 14.13
C LYS A 11 -10.99 -4.81 13.63
N GLN A 12 -11.57 -3.65 13.31
CA GLN A 12 -12.93 -3.56 12.77
C GLN A 12 -13.04 -4.16 11.36
N ALA A 13 -11.93 -4.22 10.62
CA ALA A 13 -11.86 -4.83 9.29
C ALA A 13 -11.50 -6.34 9.32
N GLU A 14 -11.22 -6.92 10.48
CA GLU A 14 -10.71 -8.31 10.63
C GLU A 14 -11.60 -9.36 9.95
N GLU A 15 -12.93 -9.23 10.07
CA GLU A 15 -13.87 -10.14 9.40
C GLU A 15 -13.76 -10.05 7.88
N LYS A 16 -13.65 -8.82 7.32
CA LYS A 16 -13.49 -8.61 5.88
C LYS A 16 -12.15 -9.15 5.40
N LEU A 17 -11.07 -8.92 6.15
CA LEU A 17 -9.76 -9.48 5.84
C LEU A 17 -9.80 -11.01 5.86
N THR A 18 -10.47 -11.60 6.83
CA THR A 18 -10.63 -13.06 6.93
C THR A 18 -11.37 -13.63 5.72
N SER A 19 -12.40 -12.93 5.22
CA SER A 19 -13.08 -13.31 3.99
C SER A 19 -12.14 -13.25 2.78
N LEU A 20 -11.32 -12.20 2.66
CA LEU A 20 -10.31 -12.09 1.59
C LEU A 20 -9.26 -13.20 1.64
N VAL A 21 -8.86 -13.63 2.85
CA VAL A 21 -7.96 -14.80 3.01
C VAL A 21 -8.59 -16.06 2.42
N LYS A 22 -9.87 -16.31 2.71
CA LYS A 22 -10.59 -17.48 2.17
C LYS A 22 -10.70 -17.42 0.66
N GLU A 23 -11.12 -16.28 0.12
CA GLU A 23 -11.20 -16.06 -1.33
C GLU A 23 -9.84 -16.28 -2.02
N ALA A 24 -8.75 -15.79 -1.43
CA ALA A 24 -7.41 -15.97 -1.97
C ALA A 24 -6.94 -17.44 -1.91
N GLN A 25 -7.32 -18.18 -0.87
CA GLN A 25 -7.04 -19.62 -0.75
C GLN A 25 -7.85 -20.44 -1.77
N ASP A 26 -9.11 -20.06 -2.01
CA ASP A 26 -10.00 -20.72 -2.98
C ASP A 26 -9.49 -20.58 -4.43
N LEU A 27 -8.69 -19.56 -4.73
CA LEU A 27 -8.00 -19.43 -6.03
C LEU A 27 -6.96 -20.53 -6.27
N ALA A 28 -6.55 -21.28 -5.24
CA ALA A 28 -5.62 -22.42 -5.30
C ALA A 28 -4.34 -22.12 -6.12
N SER A 29 -3.82 -20.89 -6.01
CA SER A 29 -2.65 -20.45 -6.77
C SER A 29 -1.39 -21.22 -6.34
N PRO A 30 -0.65 -21.85 -7.26
CA PRO A 30 0.56 -22.60 -6.92
C PRO A 30 1.71 -21.72 -6.45
N PHE A 31 1.63 -20.40 -6.65
CA PHE A 31 2.64 -19.43 -6.22
C PHE A 31 2.32 -18.81 -4.86
N LEU A 32 1.09 -18.97 -4.37
CA LEU A 32 0.65 -18.39 -3.11
C LEU A 32 0.84 -19.40 -1.99
N GLN A 33 1.94 -19.25 -1.25
CA GLN A 33 2.29 -20.16 -0.16
C GLN A 33 1.39 -19.93 1.06
N SER A 34 1.11 -18.68 1.39
CA SER A 34 0.29 -18.34 2.55
C SER A 34 -0.36 -16.96 2.43
N VAL A 35 -1.52 -16.81 3.08
CA VAL A 35 -2.18 -15.53 3.30
C VAL A 35 -2.57 -15.45 4.76
N SER A 36 -2.22 -14.35 5.43
CA SER A 36 -2.52 -14.14 6.85
C SER A 36 -3.12 -12.77 7.11
N VAL A 37 -3.83 -12.65 8.23
CA VAL A 37 -4.40 -11.39 8.72
C VAL A 37 -3.51 -10.84 9.83
N CYS A 38 -3.25 -9.54 9.77
CA CYS A 38 -2.56 -8.79 10.81
C CYS A 38 -3.44 -7.60 11.22
N THR A 39 -3.73 -7.47 12.51
CA THR A 39 -4.46 -6.30 13.06
C THR A 39 -3.58 -5.44 13.96
N ARG A 40 -2.30 -5.78 14.07
CA ARG A 40 -1.32 -5.14 14.96
C ARG A 40 -0.26 -4.44 14.12
N ALA A 41 -0.20 -3.12 14.19
CA ALA A 41 0.73 -2.33 13.39
C ALA A 41 2.19 -2.76 13.62
N GLU A 42 2.54 -3.13 14.85
CA GLU A 42 3.91 -3.52 15.24
C GLU A 42 4.41 -4.78 14.52
N GLU A 43 3.48 -5.60 14.04
CA GLU A 43 3.75 -6.89 13.39
C GLU A 43 3.63 -6.78 11.86
N ALA A 44 2.94 -5.76 11.36
CA ALA A 44 2.53 -5.63 9.96
C ALA A 44 3.70 -5.66 8.96
N PHE A 45 4.86 -5.11 9.34
CA PHE A 45 6.02 -4.97 8.46
C PHE A 45 7.14 -5.97 8.75
N ARG A 46 6.94 -6.92 9.68
CA ARG A 46 8.00 -7.85 10.10
C ARG A 46 8.52 -8.67 8.92
N GLN A 47 9.81 -8.51 8.62
CA GLN A 47 10.53 -9.22 7.55
C GLN A 47 9.86 -9.08 6.17
N ALA A 48 9.09 -8.02 5.97
CA ALA A 48 8.43 -7.77 4.70
C ALA A 48 9.46 -7.44 3.61
N HIS A 49 9.40 -8.17 2.50
CA HIS A 49 10.24 -7.91 1.32
C HIS A 49 9.59 -6.88 0.38
N VAL A 50 8.26 -6.81 0.39
CA VAL A 50 7.46 -5.83 -0.34
C VAL A 50 6.35 -5.33 0.58
N ILE A 51 6.18 -4.02 0.64
CA ILE A 51 5.10 -3.36 1.39
C ILE A 51 4.28 -2.56 0.40
N ILE A 52 2.97 -2.75 0.40
CA ILE A 52 2.04 -2.03 -0.48
C ILE A 52 1.06 -1.24 0.37
N PHE A 53 1.18 0.08 0.37
CA PHE A 53 0.22 0.97 1.03
C PHE A 53 -0.95 1.25 0.09
N LEU A 54 -2.13 0.74 0.46
CA LEU A 54 -3.39 0.98 -0.26
C LEU A 54 -4.38 1.83 0.54
N ASP A 55 -4.03 2.20 1.77
CA ASP A 55 -4.95 2.89 2.67
C ASP A 55 -5.34 4.28 2.14
N ASP A 56 -6.63 4.46 1.93
CA ASP A 56 -7.31 5.70 1.53
C ASP A 56 -8.37 6.12 2.54
N HIS A 57 -8.41 5.50 3.74
CA HIS A 57 -9.45 5.75 4.71
C HIS A 57 -9.44 7.21 5.18
N VAL A 58 -10.45 7.98 4.78
CA VAL A 58 -10.71 9.30 5.37
C VAL A 58 -11.41 9.01 6.69
N ASP A 59 -10.78 9.37 7.81
CA ASP A 59 -11.45 9.35 9.10
C ASP A 59 -12.75 10.16 8.96
N LYS A 60 -13.89 9.51 9.21
CA LYS A 60 -15.21 10.14 9.00
C LYS A 60 -15.43 11.38 9.88
N GLU A 61 -14.57 11.58 10.87
CA GLU A 61 -14.58 12.68 11.83
C GLU A 61 -13.64 13.85 11.44
N VAL A 62 -12.98 13.74 10.29
CA VAL A 62 -12.09 14.80 9.81
C VAL A 62 -12.88 15.78 8.96
N TYR A 63 -13.16 16.94 9.54
CA TYR A 63 -13.99 17.99 8.92
C TYR A 63 -13.23 18.91 7.97
N SER A 64 -11.88 18.91 8.01
CA SER A 64 -11.03 19.81 7.22
C SER A 64 -9.87 19.11 6.51
N LEU A 65 -9.34 19.76 5.45
CA LEU A 65 -8.16 19.30 4.74
C LEU A 65 -6.91 19.27 5.64
N GLU A 66 -6.78 20.23 6.55
CA GLU A 66 -5.65 20.31 7.48
C GLU A 66 -5.65 19.12 8.44
N ASP A 67 -6.82 18.78 8.99
CA ASP A 67 -6.99 17.64 9.87
C ASP A 67 -6.71 16.32 9.12
N CYS A 68 -7.09 16.22 7.84
CA CYS A 68 -6.72 15.09 6.97
C CYS A 68 -5.20 14.95 6.88
N ILE A 69 -4.49 16.04 6.57
CA ILE A 69 -3.04 16.06 6.44
C ILE A 69 -2.38 15.67 7.77
N ARG A 70 -2.89 16.19 8.89
CA ARG A 70 -2.35 15.90 10.23
C ARG A 70 -2.54 14.43 10.61
N SER A 71 -3.72 13.85 10.40
CA SER A 71 -3.97 12.41 10.63
C SER A 71 -3.01 11.56 9.80
N ARG A 72 -2.82 11.88 8.51
CA ARG A 72 -1.88 11.16 7.64
C ARG A 72 -0.42 11.32 8.06
N ALA A 73 -0.01 12.50 8.54
CA ALA A 73 1.34 12.70 9.06
C ALA A 73 1.61 11.79 10.28
N THR A 74 0.66 11.71 11.21
CA THR A 74 0.76 10.83 12.38
C THR A 74 0.86 9.35 11.99
N LEU A 75 0.01 8.89 11.06
CA LEU A 75 0.05 7.51 10.58
C LEU A 75 1.35 7.19 9.83
N CYS A 76 1.81 8.08 8.95
CA CYS A 76 3.07 7.88 8.23
C CYS A 76 4.28 7.90 9.17
N HIS A 77 4.21 8.67 10.27
CA HIS A 77 5.24 8.65 11.30
C HIS A 77 5.31 7.30 12.01
N LEU A 78 4.16 6.77 12.44
CA LEU A 78 4.06 5.44 13.04
C LEU A 78 4.60 4.36 12.08
N TYR A 79 4.11 4.34 10.84
CA TYR A 79 4.51 3.32 9.87
C TYR A 79 5.96 3.43 9.46
N GLY A 80 6.48 4.65 9.24
CA GLY A 80 7.90 4.85 8.92
C GLY A 80 8.81 4.28 10.01
N SER A 81 8.52 4.56 11.28
CA SER A 81 9.26 4.03 12.43
C SER A 81 9.19 2.50 12.52
N LEU A 82 8.02 1.91 12.26
CA LEU A 82 7.85 0.46 12.28
C LEU A 82 8.54 -0.24 11.11
N ILE A 83 8.57 0.39 9.93
CA ILE A 83 9.32 -0.10 8.77
C ILE A 83 10.82 -0.13 9.09
N GLU A 84 11.36 0.98 9.58
CA GLU A 84 12.77 1.10 10.01
C GLU A 84 13.19 -0.02 10.96
N LYS A 85 12.31 -0.38 11.89
CA LYS A 85 12.61 -1.37 12.91
C LYS A 85 12.42 -2.81 12.44
N ASN A 86 11.41 -3.08 11.63
CA ASN A 86 10.90 -4.44 11.44
C ASN A 86 10.99 -4.96 10.01
N ALA A 87 11.13 -4.09 9.00
CA ALA A 87 11.16 -4.51 7.61
C ALA A 87 12.48 -5.23 7.26
N HIS A 88 12.46 -5.97 6.15
CA HIS A 88 13.68 -6.57 5.62
C HIS A 88 14.59 -5.48 5.03
N ASP A 89 15.92 -5.63 5.13
CA ASP A 89 16.89 -4.63 4.67
C ASP A 89 16.76 -4.28 3.17
N SER A 90 16.22 -5.22 2.38
CA SER A 90 15.96 -5.04 0.94
C SER A 90 14.50 -4.73 0.60
N VAL A 91 13.70 -4.28 1.56
CA VAL A 91 12.27 -4.05 1.36
C VAL A 91 12.02 -3.06 0.23
N ARG A 92 11.04 -3.34 -0.62
CA ARG A 92 10.49 -2.39 -1.60
C ARG A 92 9.15 -1.87 -1.12
N ILE A 93 8.98 -0.56 -1.11
CA ILE A 93 7.79 0.08 -0.55
C ILE A 93 7.04 0.80 -1.67
N ILE A 94 5.80 0.38 -1.89
CA ILE A 94 4.94 0.88 -2.95
C ILE A 94 3.79 1.64 -2.31
N VAL A 95 3.70 2.94 -2.59
CA VAL A 95 2.62 3.80 -2.09
C VAL A 95 1.60 3.99 -3.19
N GLY A 96 0.43 3.40 -3.00
CA GLY A 96 -0.74 3.55 -3.86
C GLY A 96 -1.90 4.23 -3.16
N GLY A 97 -3.04 4.25 -3.87
CA GLY A 97 -4.29 4.84 -3.42
C GLY A 97 -4.79 5.94 -4.37
N LYS A 98 -5.92 6.51 -4.01
CA LYS A 98 -6.64 7.57 -4.71
C LYS A 98 -6.26 8.94 -4.17
N THR A 99 -5.91 9.04 -2.90
CA THR A 99 -5.71 10.31 -2.20
C THR A 99 -4.33 10.42 -1.57
N PHE A 100 -3.78 11.64 -1.56
CA PHE A 100 -2.53 12.00 -0.87
C PHE A 100 -1.33 11.07 -1.14
N VAL A 101 -1.27 10.38 -2.29
CA VAL A 101 -0.23 9.38 -2.60
C VAL A 101 1.17 9.99 -2.49
N ASN A 102 1.40 11.14 -3.12
CA ASN A 102 2.70 11.81 -3.08
C ASN A 102 3.04 12.37 -1.69
N LEU A 103 2.04 12.82 -0.93
CA LEU A 103 2.23 13.29 0.44
C LEU A 103 2.63 12.13 1.37
N LYS A 104 1.88 11.02 1.34
CA LYS A 104 2.20 9.78 2.08
C LYS A 104 3.61 9.31 1.74
N THR A 105 3.95 9.30 0.45
CA THR A 105 5.29 8.93 -0.04
C THR A 105 6.37 9.81 0.58
N SER A 106 6.23 11.14 0.49
CA SER A 106 7.19 12.08 1.05
C SER A 106 7.34 11.96 2.57
N LEU A 107 6.23 11.74 3.29
CA LEU A 107 6.25 11.54 4.74
C LEU A 107 6.92 10.22 5.12
N LEU A 108 6.62 9.12 4.42
CA LEU A 108 7.27 7.84 4.64
C LEU A 108 8.77 7.92 4.37
N MET A 109 9.20 8.58 3.30
CA MET A 109 10.63 8.84 3.04
C MET A 109 11.29 9.63 4.18
N ARG A 110 10.57 10.59 4.77
CA ARG A 110 11.07 11.37 5.91
C ARG A 110 11.18 10.53 7.19
N TYR A 111 10.25 9.62 7.43
CA TYR A 111 10.17 8.83 8.67
C TYR A 111 10.83 7.44 8.58
N ALA A 112 11.19 7.00 7.37
CA ALA A 112 11.97 5.80 7.11
C ALA A 112 13.20 6.13 6.22
N PRO A 113 14.15 6.93 6.74
CA PRO A 113 15.29 7.42 5.96
C PRO A 113 16.18 6.32 5.35
N ASN A 114 16.37 5.18 6.02
CA ASN A 114 17.21 4.08 5.51
C ASN A 114 16.62 3.43 4.24
N PHE A 115 15.31 3.57 4.03
CA PHE A 115 14.61 3.00 2.90
C PHE A 115 14.16 4.03 1.87
N THR A 116 14.61 5.28 1.96
CA THR A 116 14.23 6.39 1.06
C THR A 116 14.32 6.00 -0.42
N HIS A 117 15.40 5.31 -0.81
CA HIS A 117 15.64 4.88 -2.19
C HIS A 117 14.74 3.72 -2.65
N ASN A 118 14.07 3.06 -1.73
CA ASN A 118 13.21 1.90 -1.98
C ASN A 118 11.71 2.25 -1.95
N ILE A 119 11.35 3.51 -1.71
CA ILE A 119 9.97 3.97 -1.63
C ILE A 119 9.57 4.61 -2.97
N VAL A 120 8.48 4.12 -3.57
CA VAL A 120 7.93 4.64 -4.82
C VAL A 120 6.45 4.98 -4.71
N ALA A 121 6.04 6.09 -5.32
CA ALA A 121 4.64 6.48 -5.48
C ALA A 121 4.09 5.92 -6.79
N VAL A 122 2.94 5.25 -6.76
CA VAL A 122 2.33 4.67 -7.95
C VAL A 122 1.42 5.68 -8.63
N ALA A 123 1.75 6.02 -9.88
CA ALA A 123 0.94 6.84 -10.78
C ALA A 123 0.18 6.04 -11.84
N LEU A 124 0.19 4.69 -11.77
CA LEU A 124 -0.38 3.81 -12.80
C LEU A 124 -1.84 4.14 -13.15
N GLY A 125 -2.64 4.60 -12.18
CA GLY A 125 -4.02 5.00 -12.42
C GLY A 125 -4.18 6.24 -13.33
N VAL A 126 -3.27 7.21 -13.26
CA VAL A 126 -3.28 8.39 -14.13
C VAL A 126 -2.57 8.12 -15.45
N GLU A 127 -1.47 7.37 -15.41
CA GLU A 127 -0.74 6.94 -16.60
C GLU A 127 -1.62 6.08 -17.51
N GLY A 128 -2.33 5.09 -16.96
CA GLY A 128 -3.25 4.23 -17.70
C GLY A 128 -4.39 5.02 -18.35
N LYS A 129 -4.95 6.02 -17.65
CA LYS A 129 -5.96 6.93 -18.21
C LYS A 129 -5.41 7.74 -19.37
N ALA A 130 -4.21 8.29 -19.23
CA ALA A 130 -3.56 9.06 -20.29
C ALA A 130 -3.25 8.17 -21.50
N LYS A 131 -2.68 6.98 -21.30
CA LYS A 131 -2.43 5.98 -22.35
C LYS A 131 -3.72 5.62 -23.09
N ALA A 132 -4.81 5.34 -22.36
CA ALA A 132 -6.10 5.02 -22.96
C ALA A 132 -6.71 6.19 -23.76
N GLU A 133 -6.58 7.42 -23.25
CA GLU A 133 -7.05 8.63 -23.94
C GLU A 133 -6.33 8.84 -25.27
N LEU A 134 -4.99 8.72 -25.25
CA LEU A 134 -4.15 8.84 -26.44
C LEU A 134 -4.46 7.74 -27.45
N ALA A 135 -4.56 6.49 -26.99
CA ALA A 135 -4.90 5.35 -27.84
C ALA A 135 -6.24 5.56 -28.55
N ARG A 136 -7.26 6.02 -27.82
CA ARG A 136 -8.59 6.35 -28.38
C ARG A 136 -8.53 7.47 -29.42
N LYS A 137 -7.78 8.55 -29.13
CA LYS A 137 -7.62 9.67 -30.08
C LYS A 137 -6.88 9.27 -31.35
N LEU A 138 -5.87 8.41 -31.23
CA LEU A 138 -5.03 7.95 -32.32
C LEU A 138 -5.59 6.70 -33.04
N LYS A 139 -6.75 6.18 -32.60
CA LYS A 139 -7.37 4.94 -33.11
C LYS A 139 -6.41 3.74 -33.09
N THR A 140 -5.58 3.67 -32.07
CA THR A 140 -4.66 2.56 -31.81
C THR A 140 -5.06 1.85 -30.51
N THR A 141 -4.49 0.69 -30.26
CA THR A 141 -4.56 0.03 -28.96
C THR A 141 -3.51 0.63 -28.01
N PRO A 142 -3.81 0.78 -26.71
CA PRO A 142 -2.79 1.06 -25.72
C PRO A 142 -1.88 -0.19 -25.61
N SER A 143 -0.56 -0.02 -25.68
CA SER A 143 0.38 -1.12 -25.45
C SER A 143 0.41 -1.49 -23.97
N CYS A 144 0.38 -2.78 -23.68
CA CYS A 144 0.66 -3.34 -22.35
C CYS A 144 2.15 -3.69 -22.31
N GLU A 145 2.96 -2.83 -21.70
CA GLU A 145 4.31 -3.18 -21.26
C GLU A 145 4.30 -3.44 -19.76
#